data_AF-A0A9W9NBG6-F1
#
_entry.id   AF-A0A9W9NBG6-F1
#
_cell.length_a   1.000
_cell.length_b   1.000
_cell.length_c   1.000
_cell.angle_alpha   90.00
_cell.angle_beta   90.00
_cell.angle_gamma   90.00
#
_symmetry.space_group_name_H-M   'P 1'
#
loop_
_entity.id
_entity.type
_entity.pdbx_description
1 polymer ?
#
loop_
_entity_poly.entity_id
_entity_poly.type
_entity_poly.pdbx_seq_one_letter_code
_entity_poly.pdbx_strand_id
1 'polypeptide(L)'
;MESALMNFNHIEGGYTFTDVINVIELIMDIILRKCALNEYLENPNGLLRCDPLIFRNAPIKARFCPFCLGNKKLLPSKRMIQFVVSSLEWYSHIEDHLNELKENFHCEHLACLLKFDSLEALTCYLTDTHCRRPRRESLKKRKFELDDTT
;
A
#
# COMPACT_ATOMS: atom_id res chain seq x y z
N MET A 1 32.72 17.72 -18.21
CA MET A 1 33.25 16.38 -18.53
C MET A 1 33.50 15.67 -17.22
N GLU A 2 32.97 14.46 -17.15
CA GLU A 2 33.24 13.36 -16.20
C GLU A 2 32.77 13.49 -14.74
N SER A 3 31.56 12.98 -14.57
CA SER A 3 30.97 12.44 -13.34
C SER A 3 31.81 11.28 -12.80
N ALA A 4 32.18 11.36 -11.52
CA ALA A 4 32.76 10.24 -10.78
C ALA A 4 31.68 9.16 -10.56
N LEU A 5 31.66 8.16 -11.45
CA LEU A 5 31.01 6.88 -11.21
C LEU A 5 31.85 6.14 -10.15
N MET A 6 31.39 6.13 -8.90
CA MET A 6 31.91 5.20 -7.91
C MET A 6 31.45 3.79 -8.28
N ASN A 7 32.43 3.00 -8.75
CA ASN A 7 32.38 1.56 -8.93
C ASN A 7 32.04 0.88 -7.60
N PHE A 8 30.88 0.23 -7.51
CA PHE A 8 30.61 -0.79 -6.51
C PHE A 8 30.92 -2.15 -7.13
N ASN A 9 32.20 -2.54 -7.10
CA ASN A 9 32.57 -3.92 -7.36
C ASN A 9 32.81 -4.65 -6.04
N HIS A 10 32.13 -5.79 -5.95
CA HIS A 10 32.45 -6.96 -5.15
C HIS A 10 32.35 -6.86 -3.63
N ILE A 11 31.28 -7.45 -3.10
CA ILE A 11 31.25 -8.00 -1.74
C ILE A 11 31.09 -9.52 -1.90
N GLU A 12 32.08 -10.27 -1.41
CA GLU A 12 32.06 -11.73 -1.35
C GLU A 12 31.00 -12.19 -0.34
N GLY A 13 30.05 -12.99 -0.80
CA GLY A 13 28.88 -13.43 -0.03
C GLY A 13 27.61 -13.21 -0.84
N GLY A 14 27.18 -14.25 -1.56
CA GLY A 14 26.13 -14.21 -2.58
C GLY A 14 24.75 -13.83 -2.07
N TYR A 15 24.52 -12.54 -1.85
CA TYR A 15 23.22 -11.95 -1.61
C TYR A 15 22.97 -10.90 -2.69
N THR A 16 21.92 -11.12 -3.47
CA THR A 16 21.42 -10.16 -4.46
C THR A 16 20.74 -8.99 -3.74
N PHE A 17 20.60 -7.85 -4.42
CA PHE A 17 19.80 -6.71 -3.91
C PHE A 17 18.38 -7.15 -3.50
N THR A 18 17.81 -8.10 -4.23
CA THR A 18 16.54 -8.77 -3.93
C THR A 18 16.57 -9.51 -2.58
N ASP A 19 17.68 -10.16 -2.23
CA ASP A 19 17.79 -10.89 -0.95
C ASP A 19 17.81 -9.92 0.25
N VAL A 20 18.44 -8.76 0.09
CA VAL A 20 18.42 -7.69 1.11
C VAL A 20 17.01 -7.12 1.26
N ILE A 21 16.28 -6.90 0.15
CA ILE A 21 14.87 -6.50 0.20
C ILE A 21 14.03 -7.57 0.89
N ASN A 22 14.19 -8.84 0.53
CA ASN A 22 13.43 -9.94 1.13
C ASN A 22 13.68 -10.06 2.65
N VAL A 23 14.91 -9.83 3.11
CA VAL A 23 15.25 -9.85 4.55
C VAL A 23 14.66 -8.64 5.27
N ILE A 24 14.71 -7.44 4.66
CA ILE A 24 14.07 -6.24 5.21
C ILE A 24 12.55 -6.43 5.26
N GLU A 25 11.94 -6.98 4.21
CA GLU A 25 10.52 -7.32 4.17
C GLU A 25 10.18 -8.34 5.27
N LEU A 26 10.97 -9.40 5.46
CA LEU A 26 10.76 -10.40 6.50
C LEU A 26 10.89 -9.79 7.91
N ILE A 27 11.88 -8.94 8.16
CA ILE A 27 12.09 -8.26 9.44
C ILE A 27 10.94 -7.27 9.71
N MET A 28 10.54 -6.50 8.70
CA MET A 28 9.38 -5.62 8.79
C MET A 28 8.09 -6.43 9.04
N ASP A 29 7.91 -7.55 8.36
CA ASP A 29 6.72 -8.40 8.51
C ASP A 29 6.67 -9.02 9.91
N ILE A 30 7.81 -9.41 10.49
CA ILE A 30 7.90 -9.91 11.87
C ILE A 30 7.61 -8.80 12.90
N ILE A 31 8.17 -7.60 12.72
CA ILE A 31 7.99 -6.47 13.63
C ILE A 31 6.56 -5.92 13.54
N LEU A 32 6.02 -5.76 12.32
CA LEU A 32 4.68 -5.24 12.06
C LEU A 32 3.57 -6.23 12.41
N ARG A 33 3.75 -7.56 12.21
CA ARG A 33 2.69 -8.53 12.53
C ARG A 33 2.48 -8.73 14.03
N LYS A 34 3.53 -8.63 14.86
CA LYS A 34 3.41 -8.94 16.30
C LYS A 34 3.16 -7.73 17.19
N CYS A 35 3.91 -6.64 17.03
CA CYS A 35 3.76 -5.49 17.92
C CYS A 35 2.59 -4.60 17.50
N ALA A 36 2.42 -4.45 16.19
CA ALA A 36 1.46 -3.50 15.64
C ALA A 36 0.01 -4.04 15.71
N LEU A 37 -0.20 -5.36 15.66
CA LEU A 37 -1.53 -5.99 15.72
C LEU A 37 -2.36 -5.53 16.95
N ASN A 38 -1.80 -5.63 18.16
CA ASN A 38 -2.55 -5.30 19.37
C ASN A 38 -2.72 -3.78 19.51
N GLU A 39 -1.68 -3.01 19.25
CA GLU A 39 -1.72 -1.55 19.30
C GLU A 39 -2.71 -0.96 18.30
N TYR A 40 -2.84 -1.54 17.10
CA TYR A 40 -3.79 -1.09 16.07
C TYR A 40 -5.23 -1.49 16.36
N LEU A 41 -5.47 -2.66 16.97
CA LEU A 41 -6.81 -3.05 17.38
C LEU A 41 -7.31 -2.21 18.55
N GLU A 42 -6.41 -1.75 19.42
CA GLU A 42 -6.75 -0.90 20.57
C GLU A 42 -6.78 0.60 20.24
N ASN A 43 -6.01 1.06 19.24
CA ASN A 43 -5.98 2.46 18.80
C ASN A 43 -6.11 2.60 17.27
N PRO A 44 -7.32 2.46 16.71
CA PRO A 44 -7.54 2.45 15.27
C PRO A 44 -7.23 3.80 14.59
N ASN A 45 -7.21 4.90 15.35
CA ASN A 45 -6.94 6.25 14.82
C ASN A 45 -5.49 6.42 14.33
N GLY A 46 -4.55 5.55 14.73
CA GLY A 46 -3.17 5.58 14.26
C GLY A 46 -2.98 5.19 12.77
N LEU A 47 -4.03 4.65 12.12
CA LEU A 47 -3.98 4.12 10.75
C LEU A 47 -5.10 4.63 9.84
N LEU A 48 -5.46 5.92 9.91
CA LEU A 48 -6.46 6.49 8.99
C LEU A 48 -6.18 6.20 7.50
N ARG A 49 -4.90 6.05 7.15
CA ARG A 49 -4.40 5.78 5.81
C ARG A 49 -4.03 4.31 5.62
N CYS A 50 -4.62 3.67 4.61
CA CYS A 50 -4.33 2.28 4.26
C CYS A 50 -3.15 2.14 3.27
N ASP A 51 -2.63 3.25 2.73
CA ASP A 51 -1.50 3.27 1.80
C ASP A 51 -0.16 2.91 2.47
N PRO A 52 0.78 2.36 1.69
CA PRO A 52 2.11 2.07 2.18
C PRO A 52 2.87 3.38 2.31
N LEU A 53 3.63 3.52 3.40
CA LEU A 53 4.57 4.62 3.55
C LEU A 53 5.93 4.14 3.05
N ILE A 54 6.53 4.88 2.13
CA ILE A 54 7.86 4.62 1.59
C ILE A 54 8.78 5.76 2.02
N PHE A 55 9.91 5.42 2.64
CA PHE A 55 10.96 6.37 3.01
C PHE A 55 12.28 5.94 2.36
N ARG A 56 12.90 6.84 1.59
CA ARG A 56 14.17 6.57 0.88
C ARG A 56 14.12 5.26 0.07
N ASN A 57 13.03 5.04 -0.67
CA ASN A 57 12.76 3.83 -1.46
C ASN A 57 12.60 2.53 -0.66
N ALA A 58 12.59 2.59 0.68
CA ALA A 58 12.26 1.46 1.53
C ALA A 58 10.81 1.58 2.04
N PRO A 59 10.00 0.50 1.99
CA PRO A 59 8.74 0.49 2.70
C PRO A 59 9.01 0.63 4.20
N ILE A 60 8.28 1.52 4.87
CA ILE A 60 8.29 1.71 6.33
C ILE A 60 6.92 1.43 6.95
N LYS A 61 5.88 1.34 6.12
CA LYS A 61 4.55 0.86 6.49
C LYS A 61 3.96 0.09 5.33
N ALA A 62 3.40 -1.08 5.62
CA ALA A 62 2.69 -1.87 4.64
C ALA A 62 1.34 -1.26 4.28
N ARG A 63 0.84 -1.64 3.10
CA ARG A 63 -0.53 -1.35 2.68
C ARG A 63 -1.48 -2.41 3.24
N PHE A 64 -2.64 -2.01 3.72
CA PHE A 64 -3.66 -2.91 4.26
C PHE A 64 -5.01 -2.72 3.58
N CYS A 65 -5.85 -3.75 3.56
CA CYS A 65 -7.22 -3.65 3.07
C CYS A 65 -8.14 -3.13 4.18
N PRO A 66 -8.89 -2.04 3.99
CA PRO A 66 -9.80 -1.50 5.01
C PRO A 66 -10.91 -2.49 5.41
N PHE A 67 -11.41 -3.28 4.46
CA PHE A 67 -12.43 -4.31 4.70
C PHE A 67 -11.90 -5.46 5.55
N CYS A 68 -10.77 -6.04 5.17
CA CYS A 68 -10.16 -7.11 5.96
C CYS A 68 -9.76 -6.63 7.36
N LEU A 69 -9.22 -5.41 7.50
CA LEU A 69 -8.89 -4.83 8.81
C LEU A 69 -10.13 -4.70 9.70
N GLY A 70 -11.24 -4.22 9.13
CA GLY A 70 -12.52 -4.05 9.82
C GLY A 70 -13.22 -5.32 10.25
N ASN A 71 -13.04 -6.39 9.46
CA ASN A 71 -13.84 -7.59 9.59
C ASN A 71 -13.43 -8.44 10.80
N LYS A 72 -14.18 -8.27 11.90
CA LYS A 72 -13.98 -8.99 13.17
C LYS A 72 -14.24 -10.50 13.07
N LYS A 73 -14.84 -10.99 11.98
CA LYS A 73 -15.06 -12.43 11.75
C LYS A 73 -13.80 -13.13 11.22
N LEU A 74 -12.85 -12.37 10.69
CA LEU A 74 -11.58 -12.91 10.22
C LEU A 74 -10.59 -13.08 11.39
N LEU A 75 -9.75 -14.11 11.29
CA LEU A 75 -8.61 -14.28 12.19
C LEU A 75 -7.66 -13.07 12.09
N PRO A 76 -6.97 -12.67 13.17
CA PRO A 76 -6.04 -11.54 13.16
C PRO A 76 -5.04 -11.54 11.99
N SER A 77 -4.48 -12.72 11.68
CA SER A 77 -3.56 -12.90 10.56
C SER A 77 -4.19 -12.63 9.18
N LYS A 78 -5.49 -12.91 9.02
CA LYS A 78 -6.25 -12.63 7.79
C LYS A 78 -6.69 -11.17 7.70
N ARG A 79 -6.90 -10.51 8.85
CA ARG A 79 -7.25 -9.08 8.91
C ARG A 79 -6.08 -8.20 8.48
N MET A 80 -4.86 -8.62 8.80
CA MET A 80 -3.62 -7.88 8.55
C MET A 80 -2.84 -8.34 7.32
N ILE A 81 -3.53 -8.79 6.26
CA ILE A 81 -2.85 -9.10 5.00
C ILE A 81 -2.19 -7.82 4.48
N GLN A 82 -0.88 -7.91 4.22
CA GLN A 82 -0.05 -6.80 3.76
C GLN A 82 0.14 -6.86 2.25
N PHE A 83 0.03 -5.70 1.60
CA PHE A 83 0.23 -5.55 0.17
C PHE A 83 1.40 -4.59 -0.09
N VAL A 84 2.63 -5.09 0.08
CA VAL A 84 3.85 -4.26 0.02
C VAL A 84 4.27 -3.99 -1.42
N VAL A 85 4.30 -5.05 -2.25
CA VAL A 85 4.90 -5.00 -3.59
C VAL A 85 3.88 -4.64 -4.67
N SER A 86 2.72 -5.29 -4.68
CA SER A 86 1.74 -5.17 -5.76
C SER A 86 0.59 -4.23 -5.40
N SER A 87 0.64 -3.02 -5.94
CA SER A 87 -0.49 -2.09 -5.86
C SER A 87 -1.73 -2.60 -6.59
N LEU A 88 -1.53 -3.41 -7.64
CA LEU A 88 -2.60 -3.97 -8.46
C LEU A 88 -3.37 -5.04 -7.70
N GLU A 89 -2.68 -5.96 -7.03
CA GLU A 89 -3.31 -6.99 -6.19
C GLU A 89 -4.15 -6.37 -5.08
N TRP A 90 -3.63 -5.32 -4.43
CA TRP A 90 -4.41 -4.61 -3.42
C TRP A 90 -5.67 -3.95 -3.98
N TYR A 91 -5.56 -3.33 -5.14
CA TYR A 91 -6.69 -2.67 -5.78
C TYR A 91 -7.75 -3.69 -6.20
N SER A 92 -7.35 -4.79 -6.84
CA SER A 92 -8.24 -5.90 -7.22
C SER A 92 -8.91 -6.51 -5.99
N HIS A 93 -8.14 -6.74 -4.91
CA HIS A 93 -8.68 -7.29 -3.69
C HIS A 93 -9.76 -6.39 -3.07
N ILE A 94 -9.59 -5.07 -3.13
CA ILE A 94 -10.63 -4.13 -2.68
C ILE A 94 -11.81 -4.13 -3.65
N GLU A 95 -11.59 -4.26 -4.95
CA GLU A 95 -12.69 -4.39 -5.92
C GLU A 95 -13.55 -5.62 -5.68
N ASP A 96 -12.96 -6.74 -5.27
CA ASP A 96 -13.72 -7.94 -4.91
C ASP A 96 -14.70 -7.64 -3.76
N HIS A 97 -14.25 -6.96 -2.70
CA HIS A 97 -15.13 -6.52 -1.61
C HIS A 97 -16.23 -5.57 -2.10
N LEU A 98 -15.90 -4.60 -2.96
CA LEU A 98 -16.87 -3.65 -3.50
C LEU A 98 -17.92 -4.33 -4.38
N ASN A 99 -17.54 -5.33 -5.16
CA ASN A 99 -18.45 -6.09 -6.02
C ASN A 99 -19.39 -7.01 -5.21
N GLU A 100 -18.95 -7.46 -4.04
CA GLU A 100 -19.77 -8.26 -3.11
C GLU A 100 -20.77 -7.41 -2.31
N LEU A 101 -20.53 -6.09 -2.18
CA LEU A 101 -21.43 -5.17 -1.48
C LEU A 101 -22.70 -4.90 -2.29
N LYS A 102 -23.82 -5.44 -1.81
CA LYS A 102 -25.15 -5.22 -2.40
C LYS A 102 -25.92 -4.07 -1.75
N GLU A 103 -25.65 -3.82 -0.47
CA GLU A 103 -26.34 -2.85 0.37
C GLU A 103 -25.45 -2.44 1.55
N ASN A 104 -25.86 -1.43 2.32
CA ASN A 104 -25.12 -0.92 3.48
C ASN A 104 -23.70 -0.45 3.14
N PHE A 105 -23.57 0.51 2.21
CA PHE A 105 -22.29 1.09 1.83
C PHE A 105 -21.68 1.82 3.02
N HIS A 106 -20.68 1.22 3.65
CA HIS A 106 -19.91 1.84 4.72
C HIS A 106 -18.45 1.42 4.58
N CYS A 107 -17.56 2.26 5.09
CA CYS A 107 -16.18 1.86 5.18
C CYS A 107 -16.02 0.96 6.40
N GLU A 108 -15.52 -0.26 6.18
CA GLU A 108 -15.26 -1.20 7.27
C GLU A 108 -13.99 -0.88 8.06
N HIS A 109 -13.17 0.09 7.63
CA HIS A 109 -11.97 0.47 8.37
C HIS A 109 -12.29 0.86 9.82
N LEU A 110 -11.51 0.36 10.78
CA LEU A 110 -11.80 0.49 12.21
C LEU A 110 -11.92 1.93 12.72
N ALA A 111 -11.25 2.88 12.05
CA ALA A 111 -11.32 4.31 12.37
C ALA A 111 -12.43 5.06 11.63
N CYS A 112 -13.16 4.38 10.75
CA CYS A 112 -14.20 5.00 9.93
C CYS A 112 -15.56 4.63 10.49
N LEU A 113 -16.40 5.65 10.68
CA LEU A 113 -17.77 5.50 11.20
C LEU A 113 -18.81 5.96 10.18
N LEU A 114 -18.38 6.24 8.95
CA LEU A 114 -19.20 6.84 7.91
C LEU A 114 -19.97 5.77 7.14
N LYS A 115 -21.27 6.06 6.94
CA LYS A 115 -22.17 5.35 6.03
C LYS A 115 -22.43 6.23 4.82
N PHE A 116 -22.70 5.59 3.69
CA PHE A 116 -22.89 6.23 2.39
C PHE A 116 -24.17 5.74 1.76
N ASP A 117 -24.81 6.62 1.00
CA ASP A 117 -26.07 6.31 0.32
C ASP A 117 -25.85 5.57 -1.01
N SER A 118 -24.61 5.52 -1.50
CA SER A 118 -24.26 4.85 -2.75
C SER A 118 -22.86 4.22 -2.71
N LEU A 119 -22.67 3.20 -3.56
CA LEU A 119 -21.36 2.59 -3.80
C LEU A 119 -20.35 3.60 -4.35
N GLU A 120 -20.80 4.54 -5.18
CA GLU A 120 -19.96 5.60 -5.74
C GLU A 120 -19.40 6.51 -4.63
N ALA A 121 -20.25 6.95 -3.70
CA ALA A 121 -19.83 7.78 -2.58
C ALA A 121 -18.82 7.06 -1.66
N LEU A 122 -19.05 5.77 -1.39
CA LEU A 122 -18.07 4.92 -0.69
C LEU A 122 -16.75 4.83 -1.47
N THR A 123 -16.82 4.65 -2.79
CA THR A 123 -15.63 4.51 -3.64
C THR A 123 -14.79 5.80 -3.67
N CYS A 124 -15.44 6.97 -3.76
CA CYS A 124 -14.78 8.27 -3.63
C CYS A 124 -14.10 8.40 -2.27
N TYR A 125 -14.81 8.06 -1.19
CA TYR A 125 -14.25 8.10 0.16
C TYR A 125 -13.01 7.20 0.33
N LEU A 126 -13.05 5.98 -0.20
CA LEU A 126 -11.89 5.07 -0.18
C LEU A 126 -10.70 5.64 -0.97
N THR A 127 -10.97 6.36 -2.06
CA THR A 127 -9.93 6.98 -2.89
C THR A 127 -9.25 8.14 -2.18
N ASP A 128 -10.02 8.96 -1.49
CA ASP A 128 -9.52 10.18 -0.83
C ASP A 128 -8.91 9.88 0.55
N THR A 129 -9.59 9.08 1.36
CA THR A 129 -9.17 8.81 2.74
C THR A 129 -8.16 7.65 2.82
N HIS A 130 -8.41 6.58 2.07
CA HIS A 130 -7.60 5.36 2.13
C HIS A 130 -6.66 5.21 0.93
N CYS A 131 -6.56 6.23 0.08
CA CYS A 131 -5.64 6.26 -1.07
C CYS A 131 -5.81 5.06 -2.01
N ARG A 132 -7.06 4.59 -2.20
CA ARG A 132 -7.43 3.59 -3.21
C ARG A 132 -7.29 4.15 -4.63
N ARG A 133 -6.06 4.44 -5.04
CA ARG A 133 -5.74 5.00 -6.36
C ARG A 133 -5.13 3.89 -7.23
N PRO A 134 -5.70 3.61 -8.41
CA PRO A 134 -4.99 2.80 -9.39
C PRO A 134 -3.63 3.45 -9.67
N ARG A 135 -2.61 2.64 -9.92
CA ARG A 135 -1.31 3.15 -10.36
C ARG A 135 -1.58 4.00 -11.61
N ARG A 136 -1.26 5.31 -11.55
CA ARG A 136 -1.31 6.16 -12.73
C ARG A 136 -0.51 5.43 -13.80
N GLU A 137 -1.15 5.07 -14.91
CA GLU A 137 -0.41 4.76 -16.13
C GLU A 137 0.57 5.92 -16.27
N SER A 138 1.86 5.58 -16.25
CA SER A 138 2.93 6.58 -16.24
C SER A 138 2.59 7.60 -17.30
N LEU A 139 2.32 8.85 -16.89
CA LEU A 139 2.12 9.96 -17.81
C LEU A 139 3.21 9.82 -18.86
N LYS A 140 2.82 9.51 -20.10
CA LYS A 140 3.75 9.46 -21.25
C LYS A 140 4.65 10.67 -21.06
N LYS A 141 5.95 10.45 -20.83
CA LYS A 141 6.93 11.53 -20.67
C LYS A 141 6.60 12.55 -21.74
N ARG A 142 6.27 13.79 -21.36
CA ARG A 142 6.11 14.88 -22.34
C ARG A 142 7.40 14.87 -23.16
N LYS A 143 7.31 14.44 -24.42
CA LYS A 143 8.40 14.62 -25.37
C LYS A 143 8.55 16.13 -25.48
N PHE A 144 9.64 16.66 -24.95
CA PHE A 144 10.08 17.98 -25.33
C PHE A 144 10.51 17.82 -26.78
N GLU A 145 9.65 18.24 -27.72
CA GLU A 145 10.08 18.47 -29.09
C GLU A 145 11.00 19.69 -29.01
N LEU A 146 12.30 19.48 -29.18
CA LEU A 146 13.21 20.56 -29.53
C LEU A 146 12.84 20.97 -30.95
N ASP A 147 12.24 22.14 -31.07
CA ASP A 147 12.02 22.82 -32.33
C ASP A 147 13.39 23.31 -32.82
N ASP A 148 14.00 22.58 -33.76
CA ASP A 148 15.21 23.01 -34.46
C ASP A 148 14.84 24.15 -35.42
N THR A 149 14.86 25.38 -34.90
CA THR A 149 15.03 26.58 -35.72
C THR A 149 16.52 26.85 -35.84
N THR A 150 17.13 26.55 -37.00
CA THR A 150 17.96 27.45 -37.83
C THR A 150 18.45 26.68 -39.06
#